data_AF-A0A3A5QZR9-F1
#
_entry.id   AF-A0A3A5QZR9-F1
#
_cell.length_a   1.000
_cell.length_b   1.000
_cell.length_c   1.000
_cell.angle_alpha   90.00
_cell.angle_beta   90.00
_cell.angle_gamma   90.00
#
_symmetry.space_group_name_H-M   'P 1'
#
loop_
_entity.id
_entity.type
_entity.pdbx_description
1 polymer ?
#
loop_
_entity_poly.entity_id
_entity_poly.type
_entity_poly.pdbx_seq_one_letter_code
_entity_poly.pdbx_strand_id
1 'polypeptide(L)'
;MYKMKKIYNLFLVAMLAICCTSCNNEWEDEQFKQLVSFKATINGEGVSSTYVRYKPDGMVTYNLPLLLSGSTMNTNVRTVHVALDPDTLKTLNLERFGERRSELYYQMLDQQYYTMPETVDIPAGEYVATLPINFTLGGENNANSLDMSDKYILPLTIVDDPSYDYQSNDRLHYRKALLNVIPFNDYSGTYDGSQFKITLEGQKDPFTVTNHKAYVHDDNTVFVYMGLRDVDYIDRKCYKLYMEFTKEKITPLKYKLRLWTDNGGTEGNNFKELNG
;
A
#
# COMPACT_ATOMS: atom_id res chain seq x y z
N MET A 1 25.21 48.75 58.17
CA MET A 1 24.02 48.02 57.64
C MET A 1 23.42 48.57 56.34
N TYR A 2 23.88 49.70 55.77
CA TYR A 2 23.28 50.29 54.55
C TYR A 2 23.87 49.76 53.21
N LYS A 3 25.10 49.20 53.23
CA LYS A 3 25.80 48.73 52.01
C LYS A 3 25.33 47.35 51.49
N MET A 4 24.93 46.42 52.36
CA MET A 4 24.45 45.09 51.94
C MET A 4 23.09 45.11 51.25
N LYS A 5 22.18 46.03 51.63
CA LYS A 5 20.86 46.18 50.99
C LYS A 5 20.95 46.64 49.52
N LYS A 6 21.95 47.46 49.15
CA LYS A 6 22.17 47.89 47.76
C LYS A 6 22.69 46.76 46.87
N ILE A 7 23.58 45.91 47.40
CA ILE A 7 24.11 44.75 46.65
C ILE A 7 23.01 43.69 46.49
N TYR A 8 22.21 43.43 47.53
CA TYR A 8 21.10 42.48 47.45
C TYR A 8 20.02 42.95 46.46
N ASN A 9 19.68 44.24 46.44
CA ASN A 9 18.77 44.79 45.43
C ASN A 9 19.36 44.72 44.01
N LEU A 10 20.67 44.85 43.84
CA LEU A 10 21.33 44.72 42.54
C LEU A 10 21.26 43.28 42.01
N PHE A 11 21.47 42.29 42.89
CA PHE A 11 21.32 40.87 42.55
C PHE A 11 19.86 40.48 42.28
N LEU A 12 18.90 41.08 42.98
CA LEU A 12 17.47 40.82 42.80
C LEU A 12 16.94 41.40 41.48
N VAL A 13 17.43 42.57 41.08
CA VAL A 13 17.11 43.18 39.77
C VAL A 13 17.80 42.43 38.62
N ALA A 14 19.03 41.93 38.82
CA ALA A 14 19.70 41.08 37.84
C ALA A 14 19.01 39.71 37.66
N MET A 15 18.51 39.09 38.74
CA MET A 15 17.68 37.87 38.65
C MET A 15 16.34 38.13 37.95
N LEU A 16 15.67 39.25 38.24
CA LEU A 16 14.42 39.60 37.55
C LEU A 16 14.64 39.84 36.04
N ALA A 17 15.77 40.43 35.66
CA ALA A 17 16.09 40.68 34.26
C ALA A 17 16.40 39.39 33.47
N ILE A 18 16.98 38.37 34.13
CA ILE A 18 17.26 37.06 33.51
C ILE A 18 15.98 36.20 33.42
N CYS A 19 15.01 36.39 34.31
CA CYS A 19 13.72 35.70 34.27
C CYS A 19 12.75 36.26 33.20
N CYS A 20 13.04 37.42 32.59
CA CYS A 20 12.18 38.03 31.57
C CYS A 20 12.63 37.76 30.12
N THR A 21 13.71 37.01 29.90
CA THR A 21 14.20 36.67 28.55
C THR A 21 14.02 35.20 28.18
N SER A 22 13.28 34.40 28.97
CA SER A 22 13.05 32.97 28.69
C SER A 22 11.64 32.64 28.20
N CYS A 23 10.86 33.62 27.76
CA CYS A 23 9.75 33.34 26.84
C CYS A 23 10.31 33.47 25.43
N ASN A 24 11.10 32.48 25.02
CA ASN A 24 11.40 32.28 23.62
C ASN A 24 10.04 31.97 22.95
N ASN A 25 9.66 32.74 21.93
CA ASN A 25 8.47 32.52 21.10
C ASN A 25 8.62 31.27 20.21
N GLU A 26 9.25 30.20 20.69
CA GLU A 26 9.41 28.94 19.97
C GLU A 26 8.05 28.33 19.61
N TRP A 27 7.00 28.61 20.39
CA TRP A 27 5.64 28.16 20.10
C TRP A 27 4.92 28.99 19.03
N GLU A 28 5.31 30.25 18.80
CA GLU A 28 4.73 31.03 17.68
C GLU A 28 5.22 30.46 16.35
N ASP A 29 6.53 30.20 16.23
CA ASP A 29 7.13 29.66 14.99
C ASP A 29 6.69 28.21 14.66
N GLU A 30 6.37 27.38 15.67
CA GLU A 30 5.79 26.05 15.45
C GLU A 30 4.33 26.10 14.98
N GLN A 31 3.59 27.15 15.34
CA GLN A 31 2.17 27.27 15.05
C GLN A 31 1.88 27.73 13.60
N PHE A 32 2.85 28.35 12.93
CA PHE A 32 2.70 28.85 11.55
C PHE A 32 3.07 27.83 10.45
N LYS A 33 3.57 26.64 10.81
CA LYS A 33 4.02 25.66 9.82
C LYS A 33 2.85 24.88 9.25
N GLN A 34 2.63 25.03 7.94
CA GLN A 34 1.67 24.23 7.19
C GLN A 34 2.35 22.90 6.81
N LEU A 35 1.82 21.81 7.36
CA LEU A 35 2.36 20.46 7.22
C LEU A 35 1.55 19.67 6.19
N VAL A 36 2.23 19.08 5.21
CA VAL A 36 1.59 18.24 4.19
C VAL A 36 1.69 16.77 4.59
N SER A 37 0.59 16.04 4.41
CA SER A 37 0.53 14.60 4.71
C SER A 37 -0.34 13.84 3.74
N PHE A 38 -0.02 12.56 3.51
CA PHE A 38 -0.95 11.64 2.86
C PHE A 38 -2.03 11.20 3.84
N LYS A 39 -3.25 11.04 3.34
CA LYS A 39 -4.33 10.35 4.06
C LYS A 39 -4.46 8.91 3.57
N ALA A 40 -3.52 8.06 3.99
CA ALA A 40 -3.55 6.62 3.72
C ALA A 40 -3.75 5.86 5.04
N THR A 41 -4.78 5.00 5.12
CA THR A 41 -5.03 4.23 6.35
C THR A 41 -4.09 3.02 6.36
N ILE A 42 -3.21 2.95 7.35
CA ILE A 42 -2.25 1.86 7.52
C ILE A 42 -2.90 0.70 8.27
N ASN A 43 -2.67 -0.51 7.79
CA ASN A 43 -3.11 -1.74 8.43
C ASN A 43 -2.03 -2.28 9.41
N GLY A 44 -2.28 -3.42 10.05
CA GLY A 44 -1.32 -4.06 10.96
C GLY A 44 -0.01 -4.50 10.29
N GLU A 45 0.13 -4.35 8.97
CA GLU A 45 1.31 -4.69 8.19
C GLU A 45 2.21 -3.48 7.87
N GLY A 46 1.84 -2.27 8.30
CA GLY A 46 2.60 -1.05 7.99
C GLY A 46 2.36 -0.52 6.58
N VAL A 47 1.38 -1.06 5.85
CA VAL A 47 1.01 -0.65 4.48
C VAL A 47 -0.46 -0.22 4.41
N SER A 48 -0.84 0.47 3.34
CA SER A 48 -2.22 0.87 3.08
C SER A 48 -2.84 0.03 1.96
N SER A 49 -3.86 -0.75 2.30
CA SER A 49 -4.57 -1.58 1.32
C SER A 49 -5.30 -0.72 0.29
N THR A 50 -4.89 -0.83 -0.98
CA THR A 50 -5.41 -0.06 -2.11
C THR A 50 -6.08 -1.01 -3.09
N TYR A 51 -7.41 -1.09 -3.02
CA TYR A 51 -8.19 -1.97 -3.88
C TYR A 51 -8.46 -1.31 -5.23
N VAL A 52 -8.05 -1.96 -6.31
CA VAL A 52 -8.15 -1.43 -7.67
C VAL A 52 -8.93 -2.43 -8.53
N ARG A 53 -10.02 -2.00 -9.15
CA ARG A 53 -10.77 -2.89 -10.04
C ARG A 53 -9.91 -3.21 -11.26
N TYR A 54 -9.74 -4.49 -11.59
CA TYR A 54 -9.08 -4.88 -12.82
C TYR A 54 -9.97 -4.52 -14.01
N LYS A 55 -9.40 -3.84 -14.99
CA LYS A 55 -10.01 -3.55 -16.28
C LYS A 55 -8.98 -3.91 -17.35
N PRO A 56 -9.32 -4.74 -18.36
CA PRO A 56 -8.40 -5.04 -19.45
C PRO A 56 -8.04 -3.75 -20.18
N ASP A 57 -8.93 -3.15 -20.97
CA ASP A 57 -8.60 -1.99 -21.79
C ASP A 57 -8.68 -0.66 -21.03
N GLY A 58 -8.60 -0.70 -19.70
CA GLY A 58 -9.03 0.39 -18.84
C GLY A 58 -8.00 0.84 -17.84
N MET A 59 -7.82 2.15 -17.79
CA MET A 59 -7.18 2.83 -16.69
C MET A 59 -8.15 2.96 -15.51
N VAL A 60 -7.67 2.73 -14.29
CA VAL A 60 -8.41 3.04 -13.06
C VAL A 60 -7.66 4.07 -12.25
N THR A 61 -8.28 5.24 -12.06
CA THR A 61 -7.72 6.31 -11.25
C THR A 61 -8.07 6.09 -9.78
N TYR A 62 -7.04 5.96 -8.95
CA TYR A 62 -7.11 6.03 -7.50
C TYR A 62 -6.69 7.42 -7.04
N ASN A 63 -7.56 8.11 -6.31
CA ASN A 63 -7.30 9.45 -5.82
C ASN A 63 -6.78 9.38 -4.38
N LEU A 64 -5.45 9.47 -4.20
CA LEU A 64 -4.82 9.49 -2.88
C LEU A 64 -4.95 10.91 -2.28
N PRO A 65 -5.66 11.10 -1.15
CA PRO A 65 -5.80 12.43 -0.59
C PRO A 65 -4.51 12.94 0.08
N LEU A 66 -4.21 14.20 -0.16
CA LEU A 66 -3.18 15.02 0.47
C LEU A 66 -3.85 16.04 1.38
N LEU A 67 -3.37 16.17 2.61
CA LEU A 67 -3.89 17.09 3.61
C LEU A 67 -2.84 18.13 3.96
N LEU A 68 -3.22 19.40 3.87
CA LEU A 68 -2.48 20.52 4.42
C LEU A 68 -3.02 20.82 5.83
N SER A 69 -2.23 20.47 6.84
CA SER A 69 -2.55 20.70 8.24
C SER A 69 -1.85 21.96 8.74
N GLY A 70 -2.54 22.77 9.52
CA GLY A 70 -1.95 23.99 10.10
C GLY A 70 -3.01 24.76 10.87
N SER A 71 -2.56 25.70 11.71
CA SER A 71 -3.48 26.60 12.42
C SER A 71 -3.92 27.80 11.57
N THR A 72 -3.20 28.06 10.47
CA THR A 72 -3.43 29.16 9.55
C THR A 72 -4.07 28.70 8.25
N MET A 73 -4.96 29.52 7.72
CA MET A 73 -5.60 29.27 6.42
C MET A 73 -4.56 29.24 5.31
N ASN A 74 -4.74 28.34 4.34
CA ASN A 74 -3.93 28.35 3.13
C ASN A 74 -4.25 29.58 2.29
N THR A 75 -3.34 30.55 2.18
CA THR A 75 -3.60 31.79 1.42
C THR A 75 -3.01 31.78 0.01
N ASN A 76 -2.13 30.83 -0.30
CA ASN A 76 -1.45 30.70 -1.58
C ASN A 76 -1.69 29.30 -2.16
N VAL A 77 -1.48 29.14 -3.48
CA VAL A 77 -1.41 27.80 -4.06
C VAL A 77 -0.12 27.14 -3.56
N ARG A 78 -0.21 25.91 -3.06
CA ARG A 78 0.93 25.11 -2.61
C ARG A 78 1.19 23.98 -3.59
N THR A 79 2.37 23.94 -4.19
CA THR A 79 2.75 22.85 -5.11
C THR A 79 3.51 21.79 -4.33
N VAL A 80 2.83 20.69 -4.01
CA VAL A 80 3.40 19.58 -3.26
C VAL A 80 4.14 18.64 -4.20
N HIS A 81 5.39 18.30 -3.87
CA HIS A 81 6.21 17.35 -4.62
C HIS A 81 6.11 15.94 -4.03
N VAL A 82 5.87 14.95 -4.88
CA VAL A 82 5.75 13.53 -4.53
C VAL A 82 6.80 12.74 -5.30
N ALA A 83 7.46 11.81 -4.61
CA ALA A 83 8.45 10.92 -5.20
C ALA A 83 8.27 9.47 -4.72
N LEU A 84 8.98 8.55 -5.37
CA LEU A 84 9.09 7.16 -4.94
C LEU A 84 10.01 7.02 -3.72
N ASP A 85 9.69 6.09 -2.82
CA ASP A 85 10.45 5.81 -1.60
C ASP A 85 10.85 4.32 -1.49
N PRO A 86 11.75 3.84 -2.37
CA PRO A 86 12.18 2.43 -2.36
C PRO A 86 12.92 2.04 -1.08
N ASP A 87 13.58 2.98 -0.42
CA ASP A 87 14.33 2.73 0.82
C ASP A 87 13.41 2.32 1.97
N THR A 88 12.26 2.99 2.11
CA THR A 88 11.27 2.62 3.13
C THR A 88 10.68 1.24 2.87
N LEU A 89 10.44 0.89 1.61
CA LEU A 89 9.99 -0.46 1.25
C LEU A 89 11.04 -1.53 1.58
N LYS A 90 12.32 -1.24 1.32
CA LYS A 90 13.43 -2.13 1.67
C LYS A 90 13.52 -2.37 3.17
N THR A 91 13.43 -1.30 3.97
CA THR A 91 13.42 -1.38 5.43
C THR A 91 12.23 -2.19 5.93
N LEU A 92 11.01 -1.92 5.43
CA LEU A 92 9.81 -2.68 5.78
C LEU A 92 9.97 -4.18 5.51
N ASN A 93 10.50 -4.54 4.34
CA ASN A 93 10.73 -5.93 3.96
C ASN A 93 11.70 -6.64 4.91
N LEU A 94 12.81 -5.98 5.25
CA LEU A 94 13.81 -6.53 6.16
C LEU A 94 13.24 -6.70 7.57
N GLU A 95 12.54 -5.69 8.10
CA GLU A 95 11.94 -5.72 9.43
C GLU A 95 10.86 -6.81 9.55
N ARG A 96 10.07 -7.02 8.47
CA ARG A 96 8.94 -7.95 8.48
C ARG A 96 9.34 -9.39 8.23
N PHE A 97 10.16 -9.64 7.21
CA PHE A 97 10.44 -11.00 6.72
C PHE A 97 11.83 -11.48 7.11
N GLY A 98 12.77 -10.56 7.35
CA GLY A 98 14.19 -10.85 7.56
C GLY A 98 14.88 -11.32 6.29
N GLU A 99 16.21 -11.40 6.33
CA GLU A 99 17.05 -11.67 5.15
C GLU A 99 16.84 -13.05 4.50
N ARG A 100 16.29 -14.02 5.25
CA ARG A 100 16.19 -15.43 4.84
C ARG A 100 14.90 -15.78 4.09
N ARG A 101 13.99 -14.83 3.91
CA ARG A 101 12.66 -15.04 3.29
C ARG A 101 12.37 -13.96 2.25
N SER A 102 13.37 -13.66 1.42
CA SER A 102 13.27 -12.62 0.38
C SER A 102 12.20 -12.92 -0.66
N GLU A 103 11.82 -14.19 -0.83
CA GLU A 103 10.74 -14.65 -1.70
C GLU A 103 9.36 -14.18 -1.24
N LEU A 104 9.21 -13.75 0.02
CA LEU A 104 7.96 -13.24 0.60
C LEU A 104 7.89 -11.71 0.61
N TYR A 105 8.98 -11.04 0.21
CA TYR A 105 9.07 -9.59 0.22
C TYR A 105 7.99 -8.96 -0.64
N TYR A 106 7.50 -7.82 -0.18
CA TYR A 106 6.75 -6.90 -1.01
C TYR A 106 7.64 -6.43 -2.16
N GLN A 107 7.14 -6.55 -3.38
CA GLN A 107 7.79 -6.06 -4.58
C GLN A 107 7.38 -4.62 -4.84
N MET A 108 8.31 -3.80 -5.33
CA MET A 108 7.94 -2.46 -5.80
C MET A 108 7.11 -2.60 -7.06
N LEU A 109 6.00 -1.87 -7.16
CA LEU A 109 5.18 -1.85 -8.36
C LEU A 109 5.98 -1.21 -9.51
N ASP A 110 6.06 -1.91 -10.63
CA ASP A 110 6.78 -1.44 -11.80
C ASP A 110 6.06 -0.28 -12.49
N GLN A 111 6.83 0.64 -13.07
CA GLN A 111 6.33 1.87 -13.71
C GLN A 111 5.32 1.59 -14.84
N GLN A 112 5.39 0.44 -15.51
CA GLN A 112 4.44 0.09 -16.57
C GLN A 112 2.98 -0.04 -16.09
N TYR A 113 2.78 -0.25 -14.79
CA TYR A 113 1.45 -0.48 -14.20
C TYR A 113 0.81 0.77 -13.62
N TYR A 114 1.51 1.90 -13.59
CA TYR A 114 0.94 3.13 -13.07
C TYR A 114 1.50 4.40 -13.72
N THR A 115 0.72 5.46 -13.66
CA THR A 115 1.17 6.81 -13.98
C THR A 115 0.58 7.78 -12.95
N MET A 116 1.40 8.70 -12.48
CA MET A 116 0.98 9.75 -11.55
C MET A 116 1.78 11.01 -11.83
N PRO A 117 1.23 12.20 -11.52
CA PRO A 117 2.03 13.41 -11.57
C PRO A 117 3.04 13.43 -10.41
N GLU A 118 4.18 14.06 -10.63
CA GLU A 118 5.20 14.27 -9.58
C GLU A 118 4.86 15.45 -8.67
N THR A 119 3.88 16.27 -9.06
CA THR A 119 3.41 17.44 -8.31
C THR A 119 1.90 17.49 -8.21
N VAL A 120 1.41 18.04 -7.10
CA VAL A 120 -0.02 18.29 -6.88
C VAL A 120 -0.19 19.67 -6.27
N ASP A 121 -1.05 20.49 -6.87
CA ASP A 121 -1.39 21.80 -6.34
C ASP A 121 -2.53 21.70 -5.32
N ILE A 122 -2.34 22.29 -4.15
CA ILE A 122 -3.39 22.57 -3.17
C ILE A 122 -3.81 24.04 -3.38
N PRO A 123 -5.03 24.30 -3.88
CA PRO A 123 -5.49 25.66 -4.17
C PRO A 123 -5.51 26.55 -2.92
N ALA A 124 -5.38 27.86 -3.12
CA ALA A 124 -5.55 28.83 -2.04
C ALA A 124 -6.97 28.72 -1.46
N GLY A 125 -7.08 28.77 -0.13
CA GLY A 125 -8.32 28.58 0.63
C GLY A 125 -8.65 27.11 0.91
N GLU A 126 -8.03 26.17 0.21
CA GLU A 126 -8.25 24.73 0.40
C GLU A 126 -7.18 24.10 1.29
N TYR A 127 -7.56 23.00 1.95
CA TYR A 127 -6.69 22.22 2.82
C TYR A 127 -6.57 20.75 2.39
N VAL A 128 -7.22 20.37 1.29
CA VAL A 128 -7.17 19.02 0.70
C VAL A 128 -6.93 19.11 -0.79
N ALA A 129 -6.08 18.24 -1.31
CA ALA A 129 -6.00 17.90 -2.72
C ALA A 129 -5.96 16.38 -2.88
N THR A 130 -5.99 15.90 -4.12
CA THR A 130 -5.85 14.47 -4.42
C THR A 130 -4.77 14.26 -5.45
N LEU A 131 -3.85 13.33 -5.17
CA LEU A 131 -2.89 12.79 -6.14
C LEU A 131 -3.61 11.72 -6.97
N PRO A 132 -3.86 11.95 -8.28
CA PRO A 132 -4.46 10.94 -9.14
C PRO A 132 -3.39 9.93 -9.56
N ILE A 133 -3.55 8.68 -9.12
CA ILE A 133 -2.71 7.55 -9.52
C ILE A 133 -3.51 6.71 -10.50
N ASN A 134 -3.07 6.70 -11.74
CA ASN A 134 -3.70 5.94 -12.81
C ASN A 134 -3.08 4.55 -12.88
N PHE A 135 -3.84 3.50 -12.61
CA PHE A 135 -3.39 2.11 -12.70
C PHE A 135 -3.79 1.46 -14.02
N THR A 136 -2.85 0.70 -14.59
CA THR A 136 -2.97 -0.09 -15.84
C THR A 136 -2.50 -1.53 -15.58
N LEU A 137 -3.30 -2.29 -14.84
CA LEU A 137 -2.90 -3.59 -14.26
C LEU A 137 -2.77 -4.73 -15.27
N GLY A 138 -3.28 -4.57 -16.49
CA GLY A 138 -3.01 -5.48 -17.62
C GLY A 138 -1.64 -5.29 -18.28
N GLY A 139 -0.89 -4.27 -17.84
CA GLY A 139 0.38 -3.88 -18.46
C GLY A 139 0.19 -3.19 -19.81
N GLU A 140 1.28 -3.01 -20.54
CA GLU A 140 1.25 -2.36 -21.85
C GLU A 140 0.42 -3.20 -22.85
N ASN A 141 -0.63 -2.60 -23.42
CA ASN A 141 -1.56 -3.24 -24.36
C ASN A 141 -2.19 -4.56 -23.86
N ASN A 142 -2.34 -4.74 -22.54
CA ASN A 142 -2.86 -5.99 -21.95
C ASN A 142 -2.02 -7.23 -22.21
N ALA A 143 -0.74 -7.04 -22.55
CA ALA A 143 0.16 -8.14 -22.85
C ALA A 143 0.76 -8.79 -21.59
N ASN A 144 0.83 -8.05 -20.47
CA ASN A 144 1.56 -8.44 -19.27
C ASN A 144 0.75 -8.10 -18.02
N SER A 145 -0.25 -8.91 -17.69
CA SER A 145 -1.00 -8.75 -16.45
C SER A 145 -0.09 -8.86 -15.23
N LEU A 146 -0.37 -8.02 -14.21
CA LEU A 146 0.35 -8.03 -12.94
C LEU A 146 0.25 -9.40 -12.25
N ASP A 147 1.39 -10.07 -11.99
CA ASP A 147 1.42 -11.40 -11.36
C ASP A 147 1.15 -11.33 -9.86
N MET A 148 -0.11 -11.48 -9.48
CA MET A 148 -0.56 -11.44 -8.07
C MET A 148 -0.03 -12.60 -7.20
N SER A 149 0.90 -13.43 -7.70
CA SER A 149 1.68 -14.34 -6.87
C SER A 149 2.61 -13.60 -5.92
N ASP A 150 2.99 -12.36 -6.24
CA ASP A 150 3.70 -11.45 -5.37
C ASP A 150 2.78 -10.35 -4.80
N LYS A 151 3.27 -9.66 -3.77
CA LYS A 151 2.57 -8.54 -3.13
C LYS A 151 3.22 -7.24 -3.61
N TYR A 152 2.49 -6.38 -4.31
CA TYR A 152 3.05 -5.16 -4.88
C TYR A 152 2.74 -3.91 -4.05
N ILE A 153 3.79 -3.12 -3.79
CA ILE A 153 3.70 -1.83 -3.10
C ILE A 153 4.10 -0.72 -4.05
N LEU A 154 3.31 0.34 -4.10
CA LEU A 154 3.72 1.64 -4.63
C LEU A 154 4.16 2.53 -3.45
N PRO A 155 5.47 2.68 -3.20
CA PRO A 155 5.96 3.45 -2.07
C PRO A 155 6.11 4.93 -2.44
N LEU A 156 5.37 5.80 -1.76
CA LEU A 156 5.36 7.24 -2.02
C LEU A 156 5.86 8.01 -0.80
N THR A 157 6.51 9.14 -1.05
CA THR A 157 6.93 10.10 -0.03
C THR A 157 6.69 11.53 -0.52
N ILE A 158 6.34 12.42 0.42
CA ILE A 158 6.37 13.86 0.16
C ILE A 158 7.83 14.32 0.25
N VAL A 159 8.28 15.02 -0.78
CA VAL A 159 9.64 15.57 -0.84
C VAL A 159 9.68 16.87 -0.05
N ASP A 160 10.71 17.03 0.77
CA ASP A 160 11.01 18.28 1.45
C ASP A 160 12.21 18.93 0.78
N ASP A 161 12.13 20.25 0.60
CA ASP A 161 13.26 21.07 0.19
C ASP A 161 13.14 22.44 0.89
N PRO A 162 14.24 23.05 1.36
CA PRO A 162 14.20 24.38 1.97
C PRO A 162 13.64 25.49 1.07
N SER A 163 13.63 25.30 -0.25
CA SER A 163 13.04 26.23 -1.22
C SER A 163 11.52 26.11 -1.34
N TYR A 164 10.90 25.04 -0.81
CA TYR A 164 9.47 24.84 -0.86
C TYR A 164 8.74 25.64 0.22
N ASP A 165 7.46 25.93 -0.07
CA ASP A 165 6.62 26.78 0.75
C ASP A 165 5.71 26.00 1.72
N TYR A 166 6.07 24.74 1.96
CA TYR A 166 5.46 23.80 2.89
C TYR A 166 6.55 22.95 3.58
N GLN A 167 6.15 22.24 4.64
CA GLN A 167 6.97 21.18 5.23
C GLN A 167 6.19 19.88 5.22
N SER A 168 6.83 18.75 4.98
CA SER A 168 6.17 17.46 5.17
C SER A 168 5.93 17.20 6.65
N ASN A 169 4.89 16.43 6.94
CA ASN A 169 4.56 16.07 8.31
C ASN A 169 5.50 14.95 8.81
N ASP A 170 6.47 15.32 9.66
CA ASP A 170 7.45 14.42 10.24
C ASP A 170 6.86 13.38 11.21
N ARG A 171 5.58 13.53 11.60
CA ARG A 171 4.93 12.52 12.42
C ARG A 171 4.87 11.20 11.67
N LEU A 172 5.26 10.14 12.38
CA LEU A 172 5.37 8.79 11.87
C LEU A 172 4.14 8.42 11.01
N HIS A 173 4.40 7.97 9.79
CA HIS A 173 3.42 7.53 8.78
C HIS A 173 2.62 8.60 8.01
N TYR A 174 2.82 9.89 8.24
CA TYR A 174 2.04 10.91 7.52
C TYR A 174 2.74 11.44 6.27
N ARG A 175 4.07 11.48 6.27
CA ARG A 175 4.86 11.84 5.09
C ARG A 175 4.87 10.77 4.00
N LYS A 176 4.77 9.50 4.39
CA LYS A 176 5.02 8.33 3.52
C LYS A 176 3.74 7.52 3.36
N ALA A 177 3.51 6.98 2.16
CA ALA A 177 2.41 6.10 1.87
C ALA A 177 2.92 4.85 1.13
N LEU A 178 2.88 3.70 1.79
CA LEU A 178 3.19 2.40 1.18
C LEU A 178 1.87 1.78 0.71
N LEU A 179 1.50 2.01 -0.54
CA LEU A 179 0.21 1.55 -1.08
C LEU A 179 0.32 0.10 -1.55
N ASN A 180 -0.33 -0.82 -0.85
CA ASN A 180 -0.46 -2.22 -1.28
C ASN A 180 -1.56 -2.34 -2.33
N VAL A 181 -1.15 -2.51 -3.59
CA VAL A 181 -2.08 -2.57 -4.73
C VAL A 181 -2.69 -3.97 -4.79
N ILE A 182 -4.00 -4.03 -4.57
CA ILE A 182 -4.78 -5.28 -4.54
C ILE A 182 -5.83 -5.19 -5.66
N PRO A 183 -5.53 -5.77 -6.84
CA PRO A 183 -6.49 -5.90 -7.92
C PRO A 183 -7.70 -6.72 -7.48
N PHE A 184 -8.88 -6.38 -7.98
CA PHE A 184 -10.08 -7.20 -7.85
C PHE A 184 -10.92 -7.23 -9.13
N ASN A 185 -11.49 -8.39 -9.43
CA ASN A 185 -12.54 -8.59 -10.42
C ASN A 185 -13.78 -9.20 -9.74
N ASP A 186 -14.82 -9.53 -10.50
CA ASP A 186 -16.08 -10.05 -9.96
C ASP A 186 -15.96 -11.47 -9.35
N TYR A 187 -14.82 -12.14 -9.55
CA TYR A 187 -14.55 -13.51 -9.13
C TYR A 187 -13.39 -13.63 -8.13
N SER A 188 -12.80 -12.51 -7.72
CA SER A 188 -11.64 -12.47 -6.82
C SER A 188 -12.07 -12.20 -5.37
N GLY A 189 -11.20 -12.54 -4.43
CA GLY A 189 -11.43 -12.31 -3.01
C GLY A 189 -11.31 -13.58 -2.19
N THR A 190 -11.96 -13.60 -1.03
CA THR A 190 -11.89 -14.73 -0.10
C THR A 190 -13.12 -15.60 -0.25
N TYR A 191 -12.92 -16.86 -0.61
CA TYR A 191 -13.95 -17.88 -0.75
C TYR A 191 -14.00 -18.77 0.49
N ASP A 192 -15.19 -19.24 0.84
CA ASP A 192 -15.37 -20.29 1.83
C ASP A 192 -14.76 -21.61 1.31
N GLY A 193 -13.84 -22.18 2.10
CA GLY A 193 -13.11 -23.39 1.76
C GLY A 193 -13.66 -24.66 2.41
N SER A 194 -14.76 -24.59 3.16
CA SER A 194 -15.27 -25.73 3.94
C SER A 194 -15.60 -26.96 3.08
N GLN A 195 -15.98 -26.74 1.82
CA GLN A 195 -16.29 -27.81 0.86
C GLN A 195 -15.11 -28.17 -0.05
N PHE A 196 -14.00 -27.42 -0.01
CA PHE A 196 -12.81 -27.75 -0.77
C PHE A 196 -11.97 -28.78 -0.02
N LYS A 197 -12.26 -30.05 -0.29
CA LYS A 197 -11.64 -31.19 0.38
C LYS A 197 -10.31 -31.55 -0.26
N ILE A 198 -9.25 -31.54 0.54
CA ILE A 198 -7.89 -31.89 0.12
C ILE A 198 -7.57 -33.27 0.70
N THR A 199 -7.36 -34.27 -0.14
CA THR A 199 -7.03 -35.63 0.28
C THR A 199 -5.65 -36.01 -0.25
N LEU A 200 -4.85 -36.67 0.59
CA LEU A 200 -3.65 -37.36 0.13
C LEU A 200 -4.07 -38.66 -0.58
N GLU A 201 -3.32 -39.06 -1.61
CA GLU A 201 -3.60 -40.30 -2.34
C GLU A 201 -3.55 -41.50 -1.37
N GLY A 202 -4.60 -42.33 -1.40
CA GLY A 202 -4.75 -43.47 -0.48
C GLY A 202 -5.29 -43.13 0.92
N GLN A 203 -5.48 -41.85 1.25
CA GLN A 203 -6.08 -41.42 2.53
C GLN A 203 -7.57 -41.12 2.39
N LYS A 204 -8.37 -41.54 3.37
CA LYS A 204 -9.83 -41.32 3.37
C LYS A 204 -10.25 -39.99 3.98
N ASP A 205 -9.55 -39.53 5.01
CA ASP A 205 -9.92 -38.32 5.75
C ASP A 205 -9.38 -37.07 5.05
N PRO A 206 -10.25 -36.14 4.61
CA PRO A 206 -9.84 -34.92 3.95
C PRO A 206 -9.40 -33.84 4.94
N PHE A 207 -8.44 -33.04 4.51
CA PHE A 207 -8.13 -31.75 5.10
C PHE A 207 -9.03 -30.67 4.49
N THR A 208 -9.34 -29.63 5.27
CA THR A 208 -10.05 -28.45 4.80
C THR A 208 -9.36 -27.20 5.34
N VAL A 209 -9.35 -26.14 4.55
CA VAL A 209 -8.96 -24.81 4.99
C VAL A 209 -10.22 -23.96 5.01
N THR A 210 -10.41 -23.14 6.04
CA THR A 210 -11.65 -22.35 6.18
C THR A 210 -11.85 -21.38 5.03
N ASN A 211 -10.76 -20.80 4.51
CA ASN A 211 -10.80 -19.76 3.49
C ASN A 211 -9.74 -20.01 2.41
N HIS A 212 -10.11 -19.84 1.15
CA HIS A 212 -9.17 -19.75 0.03
C HIS A 212 -9.24 -18.36 -0.59
N LYS A 213 -8.08 -17.73 -0.77
CA LYS A 213 -8.00 -16.45 -1.48
C LYS A 213 -7.82 -16.71 -2.98
N ALA A 214 -8.71 -16.15 -3.78
CA ALA A 214 -8.63 -16.09 -5.23
C ALA A 214 -8.02 -14.74 -5.63
N TYR A 215 -6.91 -14.81 -6.34
CA TYR A 215 -6.12 -13.67 -6.80
C TYR A 215 -6.44 -13.38 -8.27
N VAL A 216 -6.50 -12.11 -8.64
CA VAL A 216 -6.77 -11.71 -10.03
C VAL A 216 -5.64 -12.13 -10.95
N HIS A 217 -5.99 -12.70 -12.11
CA HIS A 217 -5.08 -12.85 -13.25
C HIS A 217 -5.45 -11.87 -14.37
N ASP A 218 -6.73 -11.79 -14.71
CA ASP A 218 -7.30 -10.85 -15.67
C ASP A 218 -8.77 -10.48 -15.30
N ASP A 219 -9.61 -10.05 -16.24
CA ASP A 219 -10.99 -9.63 -15.94
C ASP A 219 -11.93 -10.77 -15.56
N ASN A 220 -11.68 -11.98 -16.04
CA ASN A 220 -12.54 -13.14 -15.83
C ASN A 220 -11.80 -14.38 -15.37
N THR A 221 -10.50 -14.26 -15.10
CA THR A 221 -9.64 -15.31 -14.60
C THR A 221 -9.08 -14.93 -13.25
N VAL A 222 -9.12 -15.87 -12.33
CA VAL A 222 -8.43 -15.81 -11.04
C VAL A 222 -7.56 -17.02 -10.88
N PHE A 223 -6.58 -16.96 -9.98
CA PHE A 223 -5.88 -18.15 -9.52
C PHE A 223 -6.03 -18.33 -8.01
N VAL A 224 -5.94 -19.59 -7.60
CA VAL A 224 -5.82 -20.00 -6.19
C VAL A 224 -4.55 -20.84 -6.05
N TYR A 225 -4.02 -20.93 -4.84
CA TYR A 225 -2.96 -21.90 -4.55
C TYR A 225 -3.56 -23.27 -4.26
N MET A 226 -2.98 -24.31 -4.86
CA MET A 226 -3.43 -25.69 -4.69
C MET A 226 -3.11 -26.23 -3.29
N GLY A 227 -3.98 -27.11 -2.80
CA GLY A 227 -3.80 -27.75 -1.50
C GLY A 227 -3.84 -26.75 -0.35
N LEU A 228 -2.88 -26.87 0.56
CA LEU A 228 -2.78 -26.06 1.78
C LEU A 228 -1.89 -24.82 1.61
N ARG A 229 -1.48 -24.48 0.38
CA ARG A 229 -0.58 -23.35 0.13
C ARG A 229 -1.32 -22.02 0.19
N ASP A 230 -0.57 -20.99 0.58
CA ASP A 230 -1.00 -19.59 0.58
C ASP A 230 0.14 -18.64 0.17
N VAL A 231 -0.11 -17.33 0.25
CA VAL A 231 0.85 -16.28 -0.17
C VAL A 231 2.13 -16.23 0.68
N ASP A 232 2.14 -16.83 1.87
CA ASP A 232 3.28 -16.80 2.79
C ASP A 232 4.19 -18.04 2.64
N TYR A 233 3.88 -18.94 1.71
CA TYR A 233 4.77 -20.03 1.34
C TYR A 233 5.83 -19.60 0.32
N ILE A 234 7.07 -20.05 0.53
CA ILE A 234 8.19 -19.79 -0.39
C ILE A 234 8.02 -20.48 -1.74
N ASP A 235 7.38 -21.66 -1.76
CA ASP A 235 7.13 -22.48 -2.94
C ASP A 235 5.80 -22.15 -3.64
N ARG A 236 5.05 -21.15 -3.15
CA ARG A 236 3.68 -20.82 -3.58
C ARG A 236 3.52 -20.69 -5.10
N LYS A 237 4.52 -20.12 -5.78
CA LYS A 237 4.47 -19.86 -7.23
C LYS A 237 4.34 -21.16 -8.04
N CYS A 238 4.82 -22.28 -7.51
CA CYS A 238 4.72 -23.57 -8.16
C CYS A 238 3.29 -24.13 -8.15
N TYR A 239 2.42 -23.68 -7.24
CA TYR A 239 1.12 -24.28 -6.93
C TYR A 239 -0.07 -23.44 -7.40
N LYS A 240 0.07 -22.64 -8.46
CA LYS A 240 -1.03 -21.83 -8.98
C LYS A 240 -2.00 -22.69 -9.81
N LEU A 241 -3.29 -22.63 -9.46
CA LEU A 241 -4.41 -23.13 -10.26
C LEU A 241 -5.20 -21.93 -10.78
N TYR A 242 -5.19 -21.74 -12.09
CA TYR A 242 -5.98 -20.72 -12.78
C TYR A 242 -7.39 -21.22 -13.08
N MET A 243 -8.37 -20.32 -12.98
CA MET A 243 -9.79 -20.57 -13.17
C MET A 243 -10.39 -19.44 -14.02
N GLU A 244 -10.64 -19.72 -15.30
CA GLU A 244 -11.35 -18.80 -16.21
C GLU A 244 -12.86 -19.01 -16.09
N PHE A 245 -13.55 -17.93 -15.78
CA PHE A 245 -15.00 -17.86 -15.79
C PHE A 245 -15.49 -17.56 -17.21
N THR A 246 -15.83 -18.63 -17.93
CA THR A 246 -16.27 -18.53 -19.33
C THR A 246 -17.76 -18.11 -19.42
N LYS A 247 -18.16 -17.64 -20.60
CA LYS A 247 -19.56 -17.36 -20.93
C LYS A 247 -20.29 -18.59 -21.51
N GLU A 248 -19.62 -19.73 -21.60
CA GLU A 248 -20.19 -20.97 -22.15
C GLU A 248 -21.17 -21.59 -21.14
N LYS A 249 -22.44 -21.71 -21.53
CA LYS A 249 -23.48 -22.31 -20.66
C LYS A 249 -23.44 -23.84 -20.73
N ILE A 250 -23.53 -24.48 -19.58
CA ILE A 250 -23.86 -25.91 -19.42
C ILE A 250 -25.38 -26.04 -19.29
N THR A 251 -25.98 -25.21 -18.44
CA THR A 251 -27.44 -25.05 -18.26
C THR A 251 -27.77 -23.55 -18.14
N PRO A 252 -29.04 -23.12 -18.12
CA PRO A 252 -29.38 -21.69 -18.02
C PRO A 252 -28.75 -20.94 -16.84
N LEU A 253 -28.36 -21.65 -15.77
CA LEU A 253 -27.76 -21.09 -14.55
C LEU A 253 -26.34 -21.59 -14.27
N LYS A 254 -25.74 -22.42 -15.14
CA LYS A 254 -24.40 -22.98 -14.96
C LYS A 254 -23.52 -22.65 -16.15
N TYR A 255 -22.33 -22.13 -15.85
CA TYR A 255 -21.32 -21.80 -16.85
C TYR A 255 -20.13 -22.75 -16.71
N LYS A 256 -19.39 -22.97 -17.81
CA LYS A 256 -18.16 -23.75 -17.77
C LYS A 256 -17.04 -22.93 -17.14
N LEU A 257 -16.21 -23.61 -16.37
CA LEU A 257 -14.91 -23.12 -15.92
C LEU A 257 -13.83 -23.80 -16.74
N ARG A 258 -12.80 -23.05 -17.14
CA ARG A 258 -11.56 -23.65 -17.66
C ARG A 258 -10.48 -23.56 -16.60
N LEU A 259 -9.78 -24.66 -16.39
CA LEU A 259 -8.78 -24.83 -15.34
C LEU A 259 -7.42 -25.14 -15.98
N TRP A 260 -6.36 -24.46 -15.54
CA TRP A 260 -4.99 -24.74 -15.97
C TRP A 260 -3.95 -24.28 -14.95
N THR A 261 -2.69 -24.61 -15.22
CA THR A 261 -1.51 -24.29 -14.40
C THR A 261 -0.42 -23.85 -15.36
N ASP A 262 0.37 -22.89 -14.94
CA ASP A 262 1.56 -22.44 -15.65
C ASP A 262 2.81 -23.27 -15.29
N ASN A 263 2.70 -24.17 -14.30
CA ASN A 263 3.76 -25.04 -13.85
C ASN A 263 3.40 -26.52 -14.06
N GLY A 264 2.99 -26.89 -15.28
CA GLY A 264 2.76 -28.28 -15.69
C GLY A 264 4.03 -28.96 -16.22
N GLY A 265 4.02 -30.29 -16.37
CA GLY A 265 5.15 -31.07 -16.91
C GLY A 265 5.68 -32.14 -15.95
N THR A 266 6.78 -32.80 -16.29
CA THR A 266 7.33 -33.93 -15.50
C THR A 266 7.72 -33.56 -14.06
N GLU A 267 8.04 -32.29 -13.82
CA GLU A 267 8.42 -31.74 -12.51
C GLU A 267 7.36 -30.77 -11.94
N GLY A 268 6.24 -30.62 -12.65
CA GLY A 268 5.21 -29.63 -12.37
C GLY A 268 3.96 -30.22 -11.70
N ASN A 269 3.06 -29.33 -11.27
CA ASN A 269 1.75 -29.69 -10.73
C ASN A 269 0.79 -30.05 -11.86
N ASN A 270 0.85 -31.30 -12.32
CA ASN A 270 -0.04 -31.78 -13.38
C ASN A 270 -1.48 -31.94 -12.88
N PHE A 271 -2.44 -31.53 -13.71
CA PHE A 271 -3.83 -31.88 -13.52
C PHE A 271 -4.13 -33.25 -14.12
N LYS A 272 -4.88 -34.03 -13.36
CA LYS A 272 -5.63 -35.15 -13.89
C LYS A 272 -7.07 -34.96 -13.48
N GLU A 273 -7.93 -34.73 -14.45
CA GLU A 273 -9.36 -34.81 -14.22
C GLU A 273 -9.68 -36.27 -13.90
N LEU A 274 -10.06 -36.52 -12.65
CA LEU A 274 -10.62 -37.81 -12.28
C LEU A 274 -12.08 -37.75 -12.73
N ASN A 275 -12.37 -38.38 -13.87
CA ASN A 275 -13.75 -38.59 -14.30
C ASN A 275 -14.50 -39.26 -13.14
N GLY A 276 -15.45 -38.52 -12.56
CA GLY A 276 -16.40 -39.04 -11.58
C GLY A 276 -17.48 -39.87 -12.24
#